data_AF-A0A6V7LEV3-F1
#
_entry.id   AF-A0A6V7LEV3-F1
#
_cell.length_a   1.000
_cell.length_b   1.000
_cell.length_c   1.000
_cell.angle_alpha   90.00
_cell.angle_beta   90.00
_cell.angle_gamma   90.00
#
_symmetry.space_group_name_H-M   'P 1'
#
loop_
_entity.id
_entity.type
_entity.pdbx_description
1 polymer ?
#
loop_
_entity_poly.entity_id
_entity_poly.type
_entity_poly.pdbx_seq_one_letter_code
_entity_poly.pdbx_strand_id
1 'polypeptide(L)'
;ETSSAYGGGAPGLSDRYVAGFLWLDKLGYSASVGVNVVIRQSLFGGNYAMVGPKLTPNPDWWVSVVYKKLVSEKVLALEGANNTGEIRLYAHCTPQSALISGVPAVTIYGVNLNIHRAQIFIQGHWIAKNAKVLLYILTGDYLKS
;
A
#
# COMPACT_ATOMS: atom_id res chain seq x y z
N GLU A 1 11.62 8.26 11.37
CA GLU A 1 11.15 9.24 10.37
C GLU A 1 11.44 8.70 8.97
N THR A 2 10.51 8.77 8.02
CA THR A 2 10.77 8.32 6.63
C THR A 2 9.82 8.96 5.60
N SER A 3 10.30 9.18 4.38
CA SER A 3 9.52 9.73 3.26
C SER A 3 10.08 9.30 1.89
N SER A 4 9.59 9.90 0.80
CA SER A 4 10.07 9.67 -0.57
C SER A 4 11.47 10.22 -0.82
N ALA A 5 11.71 11.49 -0.47
CA ALA A 5 12.98 12.19 -0.66
C ALA A 5 13.24 13.16 0.51
N TYR A 6 14.52 13.41 0.81
CA TYR A 6 14.92 14.38 1.84
C TYR A 6 14.72 15.83 1.36
N GLY A 7 15.05 16.82 2.21
CA GLY A 7 15.04 18.24 1.81
C GLY A 7 13.65 18.84 1.59
N GLY A 8 12.63 18.29 2.25
CA GLY A 8 11.23 18.71 2.06
C GLY A 8 10.50 17.97 0.94
N GLY A 9 11.13 17.00 0.28
CA GLY A 9 10.52 16.20 -0.78
C GLY A 9 10.70 16.80 -2.17
N ALA A 10 10.65 15.93 -3.19
CA ALA A 10 10.84 16.31 -4.59
C ALA A 10 9.60 17.06 -5.13
N PRO A 11 9.75 18.32 -5.60
CA PRO A 11 8.65 19.11 -6.16
C PRO A 11 8.00 18.41 -7.37
N GLY A 12 6.66 18.38 -7.42
CA GLY A 12 5.90 17.79 -8.53
C GLY A 12 6.01 16.26 -8.64
N LEU A 13 6.52 15.60 -7.61
CA LEU A 13 6.65 14.14 -7.53
C LEU A 13 6.20 13.61 -6.17
N SER A 14 6.64 14.22 -5.07
CA SER A 14 6.38 13.70 -3.71
C SER A 14 4.95 13.94 -3.21
N ASP A 15 4.21 14.83 -3.87
CA ASP A 15 2.81 15.15 -3.62
C ASP A 15 1.86 14.45 -4.62
N ARG A 16 2.39 13.60 -5.51
CA ARG A 16 1.67 13.02 -6.64
C ARG A 16 1.43 11.53 -6.49
N TYR A 17 0.59 10.98 -7.37
CA TYR A 17 0.26 9.56 -7.41
C TYR A 17 1.51 8.66 -7.42
N VAL A 18 2.57 9.05 -8.14
CA VAL A 18 3.84 8.30 -8.19
C VAL A 18 4.52 8.12 -6.82
N ALA A 19 4.29 9.00 -5.85
CA ALA A 19 4.84 8.85 -4.50
C ALA A 19 4.23 7.63 -3.77
N GLY A 20 2.99 7.27 -4.11
CA GLY A 20 2.25 6.16 -3.51
C GLY A 20 2.92 4.81 -3.72
N PHE A 21 3.66 4.65 -4.81
CA PHE A 21 4.43 3.43 -5.07
C PHE A 21 5.50 3.23 -4.01
N LEU A 22 6.33 4.24 -3.76
CA LEU A 22 7.37 4.19 -2.73
C LEU A 22 6.77 4.06 -1.34
N TRP A 23 5.63 4.71 -1.09
CA TRP A 23 5.00 4.67 0.22
C TRP A 23 4.41 3.30 0.56
N LEU A 24 3.62 2.72 -0.36
CA LEU A 24 3.01 1.41 -0.15
C LEU A 24 4.07 0.29 -0.08
N ASP A 25 5.08 0.35 -0.95
CA ASP A 25 6.19 -0.60 -0.95
C ASP A 25 6.99 -0.54 0.35
N LYS A 26 7.25 0.67 0.87
CA LYS A 26 7.94 0.85 2.15
C LYS A 26 7.15 0.25 3.31
N LEU A 27 5.83 0.44 3.36
CA LEU A 27 4.99 -0.15 4.40
C LEU A 27 5.04 -1.68 4.36
N GLY A 28 4.90 -2.26 3.16
CA GLY A 28 4.93 -3.70 2.96
C GLY A 28 6.29 -4.32 3.28
N TYR A 29 7.37 -3.76 2.74
CA TYR A 29 8.72 -4.27 2.98
C TYR A 29 9.10 -4.16 4.46
N SER A 30 8.84 -3.01 5.08
CA SER A 30 9.11 -2.77 6.51
C SER A 30 8.42 -3.83 7.38
N ALA A 31 7.13 -4.10 7.13
CA ALA A 31 6.40 -5.14 7.84
C ALA A 31 7.00 -6.53 7.62
N SER A 32 7.39 -6.87 6.38
CA SER A 32 7.96 -8.17 6.03
C SER A 32 9.31 -8.47 6.71
N VAL A 33 10.08 -7.42 7.06
CA VAL A 33 11.38 -7.55 7.75
C VAL A 33 11.30 -7.25 9.25
N GLY A 34 10.09 -7.14 9.81
CA GLY A 34 9.87 -7.04 11.25
C GLY A 34 9.95 -5.62 11.83
N VAL A 35 9.85 -4.57 11.01
CA VAL A 35 9.74 -3.20 11.53
C VAL A 35 8.35 -2.99 12.15
N ASN A 36 8.32 -2.71 13.46
CA ASN A 36 7.06 -2.54 14.19
C ASN A 36 6.34 -1.23 13.89
N VAL A 37 7.07 -0.14 13.62
CA VAL A 37 6.50 1.20 13.45
C VAL A 37 7.18 1.95 12.32
N VAL A 38 6.37 2.48 11.39
CA VAL A 38 6.82 3.36 10.31
C VAL A 38 6.20 4.74 10.50
N ILE A 39 7.05 5.75 10.71
CA ILE A 39 6.61 7.14 10.95
C ILE A 39 6.82 7.94 9.66
N ARG A 40 5.71 8.32 9.00
CA ARG A 40 5.70 9.13 7.77
C ARG A 40 6.06 10.58 8.05
N GLN A 41 7.12 11.05 7.38
CA GLN A 41 7.42 12.45 7.23
C GLN A 41 6.75 12.98 5.95
N SER A 42 5.77 13.88 6.02
CA SER A 42 5.12 14.46 7.20
C SER A 42 3.60 14.31 7.06
N LEU A 43 2.86 14.54 8.14
CA LEU A 43 1.42 14.74 8.06
C LEU A 43 1.10 16.03 7.27
N PHE A 44 1.83 17.10 7.57
CA PHE A 44 1.67 18.43 6.98
C PHE A 44 3.02 19.12 6.79
N GLY A 45 3.17 19.91 5.73
CA GLY A 45 4.38 20.68 5.41
C GLY A 45 5.42 19.92 4.58
N GLY A 46 5.99 20.59 3.57
CA GLY A 46 6.86 19.98 2.56
C GLY A 46 6.08 19.35 1.40
N ASN A 47 6.77 19.05 0.29
CA ASN A 47 6.21 18.42 -0.90
C ASN A 47 5.82 16.95 -0.65
N TYR A 48 6.34 16.31 0.39
CA TYR A 48 6.00 14.93 0.74
C TYR A 48 4.81 14.79 1.71
N ALA A 49 4.17 15.91 2.06
CA ALA A 49 3.12 15.94 3.08
C ALA A 49 1.94 15.05 2.66
N MET A 50 1.34 14.35 3.63
CA MET A 50 0.07 13.65 3.36
C MET A 50 -1.06 14.64 3.06
N VAL A 51 -1.05 15.81 3.71
CA VAL A 51 -2.05 16.86 3.52
C VAL A 51 -1.37 18.13 3.00
N GLY A 52 -1.81 18.60 1.84
CA GLY A 52 -1.30 19.82 1.20
C GLY A 52 -1.69 21.10 1.94
N PRO A 53 -1.08 22.25 1.59
CA PRO A 53 -1.27 23.52 2.30
C PRO A 53 -2.72 24.05 2.28
N LYS A 54 -3.53 23.60 1.31
CA LYS A 54 -4.97 23.92 1.21
C LYS A 54 -5.86 22.94 1.98
N LEU A 55 -5.29 22.13 2.88
CA LEU A 55 -5.96 21.05 3.60
C LEU A 55 -6.57 19.98 2.70
N THR A 56 -6.05 19.86 1.48
CA THR A 56 -6.44 18.83 0.53
C THR A 56 -5.51 17.62 0.69
N PRO A 57 -6.05 16.40 0.86
CA PRO A 57 -5.23 15.20 0.97
C PRO A 57 -4.50 14.91 -0.35
N ASN A 58 -3.19 14.70 -0.28
CA ASN A 58 -2.40 14.19 -1.39
C ASN A 58 -2.64 12.68 -1.58
N PRO A 59 -2.29 12.07 -2.71
CA PRO A 59 -2.57 10.65 -2.98
C PRO A 59 -2.10 9.68 -1.89
N ASP A 60 -0.94 9.95 -1.26
CA ASP A 60 -0.41 9.13 -0.17
C ASP A 60 -1.28 9.09 1.09
N TRP A 61 -2.11 10.13 1.31
CA TRP A 61 -3.13 10.10 2.36
C TRP A 61 -4.12 8.98 2.10
N TRP A 62 -4.64 8.87 0.88
CA TRP A 62 -5.61 7.85 0.53
C TRP A 62 -5.02 6.44 0.56
N VAL A 63 -3.76 6.27 0.13
CA VAL A 63 -3.00 5.02 0.33
C VAL A 63 -2.97 4.66 1.82
N SER A 64 -2.65 5.63 2.69
CA SER A 64 -2.57 5.42 4.14
C SER A 64 -3.93 5.08 4.76
N VAL A 65 -5.01 5.72 4.31
CA VAL A 65 -6.37 5.45 4.78
C VAL A 65 -6.80 4.03 4.41
N VAL A 66 -6.58 3.62 3.15
CA VAL A 66 -6.92 2.26 2.69
C VAL A 66 -6.07 1.23 3.43
N TYR A 67 -4.77 1.46 3.56
CA TYR A 67 -3.86 0.60 4.32
C TYR A 67 -4.34 0.43 5.77
N LYS A 68 -4.61 1.52 6.47
CA LYS A 68 -5.07 1.49 7.87
C LYS A 68 -6.41 0.77 8.03
N LYS A 69 -7.31 0.85 7.04
CA LYS A 69 -8.61 0.16 7.07
C LYS A 69 -8.52 -1.33 6.78
N LEU A 70 -7.63 -1.75 5.90
CA LEU A 70 -7.62 -3.11 5.35
C LEU A 70 -6.46 -3.98 5.83
N VAL A 71 -5.37 -3.43 6.37
CA VAL A 71 -4.17 -4.16 6.74
C VAL A 71 -4.03 -4.21 8.25
N SER A 72 -4.00 -5.41 8.83
CA SER A 72 -3.75 -5.60 10.27
C SER A 72 -2.26 -5.73 10.59
N GLU A 73 -1.91 -5.82 11.87
CA GLU A 73 -0.52 -6.02 12.32
C GLU A 73 -0.01 -7.47 12.12
N LYS A 74 -0.90 -8.41 11.77
CA LYS A 74 -0.53 -9.81 11.53
C LYS A 74 0.01 -10.01 10.12
N VAL A 75 1.32 -9.97 9.98
CA VAL A 75 2.05 -10.17 8.71
C VAL A 75 1.99 -11.63 8.27
N LEU A 76 1.83 -11.86 6.97
CA LEU A 76 1.86 -13.18 6.34
C LEU A 76 2.96 -13.24 5.28
N ALA A 77 3.61 -14.39 5.16
CA ALA A 77 4.55 -14.65 4.08
C ALA A 77 3.80 -15.04 2.80
N LEU A 78 4.24 -14.51 1.66
CA LEU A 78 3.80 -14.95 0.33
C LEU A 78 4.89 -15.79 -0.31
N GLU A 79 4.62 -17.07 -0.52
CA GLU A 79 5.53 -17.95 -1.27
C GLU A 79 5.44 -17.64 -2.77
N GLY A 80 6.58 -17.54 -3.45
CA GLY A 80 6.65 -17.28 -4.90
C GLY A 80 6.46 -15.81 -5.31
N ALA A 81 6.13 -14.91 -4.39
CA ALA A 81 6.13 -13.47 -4.65
C ALA A 81 7.57 -12.95 -4.65
N ASN A 82 8.14 -12.69 -5.83
CA ASN A 82 9.45 -12.06 -5.93
C ASN A 82 9.35 -10.53 -5.78
N ASN A 83 9.45 -10.05 -4.55
CA ASN A 83 9.39 -8.61 -4.22
C ASN A 83 10.61 -7.79 -4.68
N THR A 84 11.51 -8.37 -5.48
CA THR A 84 12.59 -7.64 -6.16
C THR A 84 12.23 -7.24 -7.60
N GLY A 85 11.13 -7.78 -8.14
CA GLY A 85 10.65 -7.50 -9.49
C GLY A 85 9.76 -6.26 -9.61
N GLU A 86 9.12 -6.15 -10.78
CA GLU A 86 8.16 -5.07 -11.10
C GLU A 86 6.83 -5.24 -10.36
N ILE A 87 6.48 -6.47 -9.98
CA ILE A 87 5.31 -6.76 -9.15
C ILE A 87 5.80 -7.05 -7.74
N ARG A 88 5.38 -6.22 -6.79
CA ARG A 88 5.72 -6.36 -5.38
C ARG A 88 4.45 -6.53 -4.59
N LEU A 89 4.32 -7.64 -3.87
CA LEU A 89 3.11 -8.02 -3.13
C LEU A 89 3.45 -8.37 -1.69
N TYR A 90 2.55 -7.97 -0.81
CA TYR A 90 2.62 -8.17 0.63
C TYR A 90 1.26 -8.67 1.11
N ALA A 91 1.26 -9.46 2.18
CA ALA A 91 0.03 -10.04 2.72
C ALA A 91 -0.02 -9.91 4.24
N HIS A 92 -1.20 -9.60 4.75
CA HIS A 92 -1.51 -9.56 6.17
C HIS A 92 -2.90 -10.17 6.39
N CYS A 93 -3.22 -10.56 7.62
CA CYS A 93 -4.63 -10.79 7.96
C CYS A 93 -5.42 -9.48 7.80
N THR A 94 -6.68 -9.58 7.40
CA THR A 94 -7.62 -8.44 7.39
C THR A 94 -8.03 -8.12 8.84
N PRO A 95 -8.10 -6.84 9.25
CA PRO A 95 -8.51 -6.47 10.61
C PRO A 95 -9.99 -6.80 10.86
N GLN A 96 -10.35 -7.08 12.11
CA GLN A 96 -11.70 -7.48 12.50
C GLN A 96 -12.76 -6.45 12.06
N SER A 97 -12.43 -5.16 12.13
CA SER A 97 -13.31 -4.07 11.71
C SER A 97 -13.62 -4.02 10.21
N ALA A 98 -12.87 -4.75 9.38
CA ALA A 98 -13.04 -4.82 7.93
C ALA A 98 -13.56 -6.18 7.42
N LEU A 99 -13.83 -7.13 8.33
CA LEU A 99 -14.39 -8.42 7.94
C LEU A 99 -15.85 -8.27 7.52
N ILE A 100 -16.24 -8.97 6.45
CA ILE A 100 -17.63 -9.01 6.00
C ILE A 100 -18.32 -10.18 6.67
N SER A 101 -19.37 -9.90 7.45
CA SER A 101 -20.13 -10.90 8.21
C SER A 101 -19.25 -11.79 9.10
N GLY A 102 -18.14 -11.23 9.61
CA GLY A 102 -17.19 -11.95 10.47
C GLY A 102 -16.36 -13.03 9.75
N VAL A 103 -16.46 -13.16 8.43
CA VAL A 103 -15.69 -14.14 7.67
C VAL A 103 -14.21 -13.75 7.68
N PRO A 104 -13.30 -14.63 8.14
CA PRO A 104 -11.86 -14.35 8.11
C PRO A 104 -11.37 -14.07 6.69
N ALA A 105 -10.49 -13.08 6.55
CA ALA A 105 -9.96 -12.66 5.27
C ALA A 105 -8.46 -12.35 5.35
N VAL A 106 -7.82 -12.42 4.19
CA VAL A 106 -6.43 -12.01 3.96
C VAL A 106 -6.45 -10.78 3.07
N THR A 107 -5.67 -9.77 3.44
CA THR A 107 -5.45 -8.59 2.62
C THR A 107 -4.11 -8.73 1.91
N ILE A 108 -4.17 -8.83 0.59
CA ILE A 108 -2.99 -8.77 -0.29
C ILE A 108 -2.96 -7.38 -0.91
N TYR A 109 -1.81 -6.72 -0.85
CA TYR A 109 -1.60 -5.38 -1.38
C TYR A 109 -0.22 -5.26 -1.98
N GLY A 110 -0.01 -4.25 -2.82
CA GLY A 110 1.26 -4.04 -3.47
C GLY A 110 1.17 -3.14 -4.67
N VAL A 111 2.23 -3.15 -5.46
CA VAL A 111 2.41 -2.26 -6.61
C VAL A 111 2.76 -3.04 -7.85
N ASN A 112 2.29 -2.54 -9.00
CA ASN A 112 2.74 -2.94 -10.32
C ASN A 112 3.54 -1.80 -10.92
N LEU A 113 4.85 -2.00 -11.07
CA LEU A 113 5.79 -1.05 -11.65
C LEU A 113 5.96 -1.25 -13.17
N ASN A 114 5.33 -2.28 -13.74
CA ASN A 114 5.32 -2.52 -15.19
C ASN A 114 4.30 -1.59 -15.87
N ILE A 115 4.58 -1.24 -17.13
CA ILE A 115 3.67 -0.49 -18.00
C ILE A 115 2.43 -1.30 -18.44
N HIS A 116 2.47 -2.62 -18.26
CA HIS A 116 1.41 -3.55 -18.60
C HIS A 116 0.68 -4.05 -17.36
N ARG A 117 -0.60 -4.40 -17.53
CA ARG A 117 -1.41 -5.00 -16.48
C ARG A 117 -0.87 -6.38 -16.12
N ALA A 118 -0.59 -6.61 -14.84
CA ALA A 118 -0.28 -7.92 -14.32
C ALA A 118 -1.54 -8.74 -14.01
N GLN A 119 -1.44 -10.06 -14.18
CA GLN A 119 -2.42 -11.03 -13.70
C GLN A 119 -1.86 -11.72 -12.47
N ILE A 120 -2.62 -11.73 -11.39
CA ILE A 120 -2.22 -12.34 -10.11
C ILE A 120 -3.13 -13.53 -9.87
N PHE A 121 -2.52 -14.71 -9.71
CA PHE A 121 -3.23 -15.94 -9.34
C PHE A 121 -2.91 -16.25 -7.88
N ILE A 122 -3.95 -16.30 -7.05
CA ILE A 122 -3.81 -16.61 -5.62
C ILE A 122 -4.18 -18.08 -5.44
N GLN A 123 -3.26 -18.84 -4.87
CA GLN A 123 -3.44 -20.26 -4.56
C GLN A 123 -3.22 -20.49 -3.06
N GLY A 124 -3.99 -21.40 -2.49
CA GLY A 124 -3.88 -21.76 -1.08
C GLY A 124 -4.90 -22.82 -0.73
N HIS A 125 -4.47 -23.88 -0.04
CA HIS A 125 -5.34 -24.96 0.40
C HIS A 125 -6.42 -24.49 1.39
N TRP A 126 -6.19 -23.36 2.05
CA TRP A 126 -7.12 -22.70 2.98
C TRP A 126 -8.19 -21.85 2.26
N ILE A 127 -8.05 -21.61 0.96
CA ILE A 127 -9.00 -20.78 0.20
C ILE A 127 -10.22 -21.64 -0.15
N ALA A 128 -11.39 -21.24 0.36
CA ALA A 128 -12.63 -21.90 0.02
C ALA A 128 -12.92 -21.80 -1.48
N LYS A 129 -13.52 -22.83 -2.08
CA LYS A 129 -13.87 -22.87 -3.51
C LYS A 129 -14.71 -21.67 -3.99
N ASN A 130 -15.48 -21.07 -3.09
CA ASN A 130 -16.34 -19.90 -3.36
C ASN A 130 -15.81 -18.62 -2.68
N ALA A 131 -14.51 -18.54 -2.41
CA ALA A 131 -13.90 -17.34 -1.86
C ALA A 131 -14.18 -16.13 -2.75
N LYS A 132 -14.57 -15.02 -2.14
CA LYS A 132 -14.78 -13.75 -2.83
C LYS A 132 -13.51 -12.90 -2.74
N VAL A 133 -13.12 -12.31 -3.85
CA VAL A 133 -12.04 -11.33 -3.90
C VAL A 133 -12.66 -9.94 -4.03
N LEU A 134 -12.34 -9.06 -3.10
CA LEU A 134 -12.69 -7.65 -3.17
C LEU A 134 -11.48 -6.88 -3.67
N LEU A 135 -11.65 -6.18 -4.79
CA LEU A 135 -10.56 -5.52 -5.48
C LEU A 135 -10.67 -4.01 -5.30
N TYR A 136 -9.67 -3.42 -4.65
CA TYR A 136 -9.53 -1.98 -4.46
C TYR A 136 -8.31 -1.51 -5.23
N ILE A 137 -8.54 -0.91 -6.41
CA ILE A 137 -7.45 -0.38 -7.24
C ILE A 137 -7.44 1.14 -7.07
N LEU A 138 -6.31 1.66 -6.61
CA LEU A 138 -6.01 3.08 -6.71
C LEU A 138 -5.37 3.32 -8.08
N THR A 139 -5.82 4.36 -8.79
CA THR A 139 -5.29 4.77 -10.09
C THR A 139 -5.11 6.27 -10.11
N GLY A 140 -4.15 6.75 -10.88
CA GLY A 140 -4.01 8.16 -11.24
C GLY A 140 -4.15 8.31 -12.75
N ASP A 141 -4.79 9.40 -13.20
CA ASP A 141 -4.89 9.72 -14.64
C ASP A 141 -3.49 9.93 -15.25
N TYR A 142 -2.57 10.45 -14.43
CA TYR A 142 -1.15 10.63 -14.75
C TYR A 142 -0.29 10.25 -13.55
N LEU A 143 0.94 9.79 -13.77
CA LEU A 143 1.87 9.50 -12.66
C LEU A 143 2.13 10.74 -11.79
N LYS A 144 2.12 11.93 -12.40
CA LYS A 144 2.33 13.22 -11.74
C LYS A 144 1.02 13.95 -11.39
N SER A 145 -0.14 13.27 -11.43
CA SER A 145 -1.40 13.85 -10.93
C SER A 145 -1.37 13.99 -9.41
#